data_AF-A0AAD5JDT4-F1
#
_entry.id   AF-A0AAD5JDT4-F1
#
_cell.length_a   1.000
_cell.length_b   1.000
_cell.length_c   1.000
_cell.angle_alpha   90.00
_cell.angle_beta   90.00
_cell.angle_gamma   90.00
#
_symmetry.space_group_name_H-M   'P 1'
#
loop_
_entity.id
_entity.type
_entity.pdbx_description
1 polymer ?
#
loop_
_entity_poly.entity_id
_entity_poly.type
_entity_poly.pdbx_seq_one_letter_code
_entity_poly.pdbx_strand_id
1 'polypeptide(L)'
;MRGRDLINAFLPDEVILEIFRHLDSKPSRDACSLVCSRWLSLERLSRTTLRIGASGSPDLFVKLLARRFVNVKSIHIDERLSISLPVQLGRRRWR
;
A
#
# COMPACT_ATOMS: atom_id res chain seq x y z
N MET A 1 -22.18 -14.69 14.76
CA MET A 1 -21.48 -14.52 16.04
C MET A 1 -21.87 -13.16 16.63
N ARG A 2 -22.64 -13.10 17.72
CA ARG A 2 -22.91 -11.82 18.43
C ARG A 2 -21.79 -11.57 19.43
N GLY A 3 -20.58 -11.37 18.93
CA GLY A 3 -19.48 -10.86 19.75
C GLY A 3 -19.68 -9.37 19.98
N ARG A 4 -19.45 -8.89 21.21
CA ARG A 4 -19.45 -7.46 21.50
C ARG A 4 -18.19 -6.84 20.91
N ASP A 5 -18.34 -5.81 20.10
CA ASP A 5 -17.22 -5.09 19.50
C ASP A 5 -16.56 -4.18 20.55
N LEU A 6 -15.67 -4.76 21.34
CA LEU A 6 -15.01 -4.03 22.43
C LEU A 6 -13.97 -3.03 21.91
N ILE A 7 -13.33 -3.33 20.79
CA ILE A 7 -12.29 -2.46 20.24
C ILE A 7 -12.91 -1.16 19.75
N ASN A 8 -13.92 -1.24 18.86
CA ASN A 8 -14.51 -0.02 18.32
C ASN A 8 -15.35 0.74 19.34
N ALA A 9 -15.86 0.07 20.39
CA ALA A 9 -16.64 0.71 21.43
C ALA A 9 -15.80 1.42 22.51
N PHE A 10 -14.61 0.92 22.84
CA PHE A 10 -13.88 1.38 24.03
C PHE A 10 -12.46 1.87 23.78
N LEU A 11 -11.77 1.41 22.73
CA LEU A 11 -10.41 1.91 22.48
C LEU A 11 -10.48 3.30 21.85
N PRO A 12 -9.70 4.29 22.34
CA PRO A 12 -9.48 5.57 21.67
C PRO A 12 -8.74 5.41 20.34
N ASP A 13 -8.82 6.42 19.48
CA ASP A 13 -8.16 6.42 18.16
C ASP A 13 -6.64 6.33 18.29
N GLU A 14 -6.04 6.99 19.29
CA GLU A 14 -4.61 7.01 19.54
C GLU A 14 -4.07 5.61 19.85
N VAL A 15 -4.86 4.81 20.58
CA VAL A 15 -4.49 3.43 20.91
C VAL A 15 -4.56 2.54 19.68
N ILE A 16 -5.57 2.72 18.82
CA ILE A 16 -5.66 1.97 17.55
C ILE A 16 -4.50 2.34 16.63
N LEU A 17 -4.14 3.63 16.55
CA LEU A 17 -2.97 4.09 15.80
C LEU A 17 -1.69 3.46 16.33
N GLU A 18 -1.52 3.37 17.66
CA GLU A 18 -0.38 2.71 18.28
C GLU A 18 -0.32 1.22 17.92
N ILE A 19 -1.45 0.51 17.95
CA ILE A 19 -1.55 -0.88 17.48
C ILE A 19 -1.07 -0.98 16.02
N PHE A 20 -1.51 -0.08 15.14
CA PHE A 20 -1.07 -0.09 13.74
C PHE A 20 0.44 0.12 13.57
N ARG A 21 1.12 0.83 14.48
CA ARG A 21 2.58 0.99 14.44
C ARG A 21 3.32 -0.32 14.70
N HIS A 22 2.72 -1.24 15.42
CA HIS A 22 3.27 -2.57 15.71
C HIS A 22 2.92 -3.63 14.65
N LEU A 23 2.18 -3.26 13.59
CA LEU A 23 1.89 -4.14 12.47
C LEU A 23 2.94 -3.96 11.36
N ASP A 24 3.95 -4.83 11.35
CA ASP A 24 5.06 -4.72 10.40
C ASP A 24 4.73 -5.23 8.98
N SER A 25 3.74 -6.12 8.86
CA SER A 25 3.39 -6.73 7.59
C SER A 25 2.38 -5.87 6.80
N LYS A 26 2.66 -5.66 5.51
CA LYS A 26 1.72 -4.99 4.58
C LYS A 26 0.34 -5.69 4.57
N PRO A 27 0.24 -7.03 4.47
CA PRO A 27 -1.05 -7.72 4.47
C PRO A 27 -1.86 -7.47 5.74
N SER A 28 -1.22 -7.47 6.92
CA SER A 28 -1.90 -7.20 8.18
C SER A 28 -2.49 -5.79 8.22
N ARG A 29 -1.71 -4.79 7.80
CA ARG A 29 -2.21 -3.40 7.72
C ARG A 29 -3.33 -3.23 6.70
N ASP A 30 -3.22 -3.89 5.55
CA ASP A 30 -4.29 -3.86 4.55
C ASP A 30 -5.58 -4.48 5.09
N ALA A 31 -5.49 -5.59 5.83
CA ALA A 31 -6.65 -6.20 6.49
C ALA A 31 -7.30 -5.26 7.51
N CYS A 32 -6.53 -4.50 8.28
CA CYS A 32 -7.06 -3.49 9.21
C CYS A 32 -7.93 -2.45 8.49
N SER A 33 -7.53 -2.03 7.29
CA SER A 33 -8.29 -1.04 6.51
C SER A 33 -9.68 -1.54 6.06
N LEU A 34 -9.94 -2.84 6.14
CA LEU A 34 -11.19 -3.48 5.70
C LEU A 34 -12.16 -3.77 6.86
N VAL A 35 -11.77 -3.54 8.12
CA VAL A 35 -12.60 -3.88 9.29
C VAL A 35 -13.82 -2.96 9.39
N CYS A 36 -13.61 -1.65 9.36
CA CYS A 36 -14.67 -0.65 9.40
C CYS A 36 -14.16 0.72 8.92
N SER A 37 -15.05 1.69 8.73
CA SER A 37 -14.71 3.06 8.29
C SER A 37 -13.75 3.80 9.23
N ARG A 38 -13.86 3.56 10.55
CA ARG A 38 -12.98 4.11 11.57
C ARG A 38 -11.54 3.62 11.35
N TRP A 39 -11.36 2.31 11.21
CA TRP A 39 -10.05 1.71 10.99
C TRP A 39 -9.46 2.11 9.64
N LEU A 40 -10.27 2.19 8.58
CA LEU A 40 -9.83 2.69 7.28
C LEU A 40 -9.24 4.10 7.36
N SER A 41 -9.87 4.98 8.14
CA SER A 41 -9.42 6.36 8.29
C SER A 41 -8.11 6.43 9.07
N LEU A 42 -8.01 5.70 10.17
CA LEU A 42 -6.79 5.63 11.00
C LEU A 42 -5.63 4.93 10.29
N GLU A 43 -5.90 3.89 9.49
CA GLU A 43 -4.89 3.18 8.72
C GLU A 43 -4.26 4.11 7.68
N ARG A 44 -5.09 4.89 6.98
CA ARG A 44 -4.65 5.92 6.03
C ARG A 44 -3.81 7.02 6.67
N LEU A 45 -4.17 7.44 7.89
CA LEU A 45 -3.41 8.44 8.65
C LEU A 45 -2.08 7.90 9.17
N SER A 46 -2.01 6.63 9.57
CA SER A 46 -0.82 6.02 10.18
C SER A 46 0.21 5.51 9.19
N ARG A 47 -0.10 5.48 7.88
CA ARG A 47 0.79 4.88 6.89
C ARG A 47 1.89 5.86 6.46
N THR A 48 3.14 5.42 6.61
CA THR A 48 4.33 6.21 6.22
C THR A 48 5.00 5.71 4.94
N THR A 49 4.77 4.44 4.58
CA THR A 49 5.37 3.81 3.40
C THR A 49 4.31 3.13 2.55
N LEU A 50 4.35 3.38 1.24
CA LEU A 50 3.49 2.74 0.24
C LEU A 50 4.31 1.94 -0.78
N ARG A 51 3.74 0.82 -1.24
CA ARG A 51 4.28 0.01 -2.34
C ARG A 51 3.21 -0.10 -3.42
N ILE A 52 3.54 0.37 -4.61
CA ILE A 52 2.69 0.44 -5.80
C ILE A 52 3.30 -0.52 -6.82
N GLY A 53 2.51 -1.44 -7.34
CA GLY A 53 2.97 -2.38 -8.36
C GLY A 53 1.99 -2.43 -9.52
N ALA A 54 2.49 -2.53 -10.74
CA ALA A 54 1.72 -2.79 -11.97
C ALA A 54 0.44 -1.94 -12.08
N SER A 55 0.53 -0.64 -11.83
CA SER A 55 -0.65 0.24 -11.81
C SER A 55 -1.16 0.54 -13.22
N GLY A 56 -0.28 0.43 -14.23
CA GLY A 56 -0.57 0.76 -15.63
C GLY A 56 -0.92 2.23 -15.86
N SER A 57 -0.93 3.05 -14.80
CA SER A 57 -1.37 4.44 -14.77
C SER A 57 -0.80 5.17 -13.54
N PRO A 58 0.55 5.25 -13.40
CA PRO A 58 1.21 5.71 -12.19
C PRO A 58 0.77 7.11 -11.76
N ASP A 59 0.54 8.04 -12.71
CA ASP A 59 0.15 9.41 -12.41
C ASP A 59 -1.23 9.53 -11.74
N LEU A 60 -2.20 8.73 -12.20
CA LEU A 60 -3.54 8.69 -11.58
C LEU A 60 -3.44 8.10 -10.18
N PHE A 61 -2.62 7.07 -10.02
CA PHE A 61 -2.44 6.40 -8.73
C PHE A 61 -1.78 7.34 -7.71
N VAL A 62 -0.71 8.05 -8.10
CA VAL A 62 -0.06 9.03 -7.22
C VAL A 62 -1.02 10.13 -6.78
N LYS A 63 -1.87 10.66 -7.69
CA LYS A 63 -2.90 11.66 -7.33
C LYS A 63 -3.91 11.12 -6.31
N LEU A 64 -4.36 9.87 -6.48
CA LEU A 64 -5.27 9.23 -5.54
C LEU A 64 -4.61 8.99 -4.18
N LEU A 65 -3.34 8.57 -4.17
CA LEU A 65 -2.61 8.33 -2.94
C LEU A 65 -2.34 9.61 -2.16
N ALA A 66 -1.92 10.69 -2.82
CA ALA A 66 -1.66 11.96 -2.18
C ALA A 66 -2.89 12.50 -1.44
N ARG A 67 -4.10 12.23 -1.96
CA ARG A 67 -5.36 12.58 -1.30
C ARG A 67 -5.72 11.67 -0.13
N ARG A 68 -5.33 10.39 -0.18
CA ARG A 68 -5.77 9.37 0.77
C ARG A 68 -4.79 9.18 1.93
N PHE A 69 -3.50 9.35 1.69
CA PHE A 69 -2.43 9.05 2.64
C PHE A 69 -1.56 10.28 2.86
N VAL A 70 -1.97 11.13 3.80
CA VAL A 70 -1.37 12.45 4.03
C VAL A 70 0.00 12.41 4.72
N ASN A 71 0.31 11.31 5.42
CA ASN A 71 1.54 11.16 6.21
C ASN A 71 2.59 10.24 5.57
N VAL A 72 2.41 9.91 4.28
CA VAL A 72 3.36 9.06 3.55
C VAL A 72 4.66 9.82 3.29
N LYS A 73 5.77 9.19 3.66
CA LYS A 73 7.14 9.70 3.53
C LYS A 73 7.95 8.92 2.48
N SER A 74 7.57 7.67 2.22
CA SER A 74 8.26 6.81 1.25
C SER A 74 7.26 6.11 0.33
N ILE A 75 7.54 6.13 -0.98
CA ILE A 75 6.74 5.47 -2.00
C ILE A 75 7.68 4.62 -2.84
N HIS A 76 7.40 3.32 -2.91
CA HIS A 76 8.08 2.39 -3.81
C HIS A 76 7.16 2.08 -4.99
N ILE A 77 7.63 2.31 -6.21
CA ILE A 77 6.87 2.07 -7.44
C ILE A 77 7.58 0.98 -8.24
N ASP A 78 6.86 -0.09 -8.53
CA ASP A 78 7.28 -1.21 -9.37
C ASP A 78 6.27 -1.43 -10.50
N GLU A 79 6.38 -0.66 -11.58
CA GLU A 79 5.49 -0.81 -12.75
C GLU A 79 5.79 -2.05 -13.59
N ARG A 80 6.71 -2.95 -13.16
CA ARG A 80 7.13 -4.12 -13.94
C ARG A 80 7.45 -3.77 -15.39
N LEU A 81 8.11 -2.62 -15.59
CA LEU A 81 8.50 -2.17 -16.92
C LEU A 81 9.29 -3.30 -17.59
N SER A 82 8.74 -3.84 -18.67
CA SER A 82 9.46 -4.78 -19.51
C SER A 82 10.62 -4.02 -20.14
N ILE A 83 11.80 -4.17 -19.54
CA ILE A 83 13.03 -3.69 -20.16
C ILE A 83 13.18 -4.54 -21.42
N SER A 84 13.06 -3.92 -22.60
CA SER A 84 13.44 -4.58 -23.84
C SER A 84 14.93 -4.89 -23.73
N LEU A 85 15.25 -6.17 -23.50
CA LEU A 85 16.63 -6.63 -23.56
C LEU A 85 17.18 -6.24 -24.93
N PRO A 86 18.37 -5.62 -25.02
CA PRO A 86 18.96 -5.30 -26.31
C PRO A 86 19.06 -6.60 -27.09
N VAL A 87 18.28 -6.70 -28.16
CA VAL A 87 18.34 -7.81 -29.12
C VAL A 87 19.76 -7.81 -29.65
N GLN A 88 20.60 -8.72 -29.16
CA GLN A 88 21.86 -9.03 -29.80
C GLN A 88 21.50 -9.67 -31.14
N LEU A 89 21.38 -8.84 -32.17
CA LEU A 89 21.22 -9.27 -33.55
C LEU A 89 22.51 -10.01 -33.93
N GLY A 90 22.57 -11.30 -33.59
CA GLY A 90 23.69 -12.17 -33.91
C GLY A 90 23.97 -12.04 -35.41
N ARG A 91 25.16 -11.55 -35.73
CA ARG A 91 25.68 -11.51 -37.10
C ARG A 91 25.46 -12.88 -37.73
N ARG A 92 24.54 -12.95 -38.70
CA ARG A 92 24.39 -14.11 -39.59
C ARG A 92 25.74 -14.39 -40.21
N ARG A 93 26.39 -15.46 -39.75
CA ARG A 93 27.59 -16.00 -40.40
C ARG A 93 27.09 -16.97 -41.46
N TRP A 94 26.96 -16.45 -42.68
CA TRP A 94 26.76 -17.29 -43.86
C TRP A 94 28.02 -18.16 -44.03
N ARG A 95 27.83 -19.48 -44.09
CA ARG A 95 28.75 -20.44 -44.71
C ARG A 95 27.94 -21.21 -45.74
#